data_AF-A0A7S2AER7-F1
#
_entry.id   AF-A0A7S2AER7-F1
#
_cell.length_a   1.000
_cell.length_b   1.000
_cell.length_c   1.000
_cell.angle_alpha   90.00
_cell.angle_beta   90.00
_cell.angle_gamma   90.00
#
_symmetry.space_group_name_H-M   'P 1'
#
loop_
_entity.id
_entity.type
_entity.pdbx_description
1 polymer ?
#
loop_
_entity_poly.entity_id
_entity_poly.type
_entity_poly.pdbx_seq_one_letter_code
_entity_poly.pdbx_strand_id
1 'polypeptide(L)'
;AEAFNAAVQVYRQVGRRAGCPTLALNAHLCCVLAEDQQKAAEMLDLSRSYRQEKKKWSALDKSSLRQAEVAYAQATGAALDEELASECWRPKLLMYMKVCVVYRGVDFMRPETVDTFLAKVREETKACEDDIDGQCLGLFIEAEALRQLEAWDEALEVSASVIAMSSELSQEGLKTGALHFCYLVAAYAHHAQGNLTAAKDDLAKLESLASSSHFFQRQVDFKATHLRHLLGAEIKDAYLSVSVAARNRARLVIDIPEGIDTVEWDWVLAEYSLTFTAFFSMPVKGGYSERSELQRVEQHKADAGPFTGSFEPSAAGRLELVFDNSFSLLRGKAVECRVQPSSLQIRREDVP
;
A
#
# COMPACT_ATOMS: atom_id res chain seq x y z
N ALA A 1 4.38 15.09 15.75
CA ALA A 1 5.82 14.88 15.98
C ALA A 1 6.07 14.00 17.20
N GLU A 2 5.66 14.43 18.40
CA GLU A 2 5.94 13.73 19.67
C GLU A 2 5.51 12.26 19.67
N ALA A 3 4.28 11.95 19.22
CA ALA A 3 3.78 10.58 19.15
C ALA A 3 4.63 9.68 18.23
N PHE A 4 5.11 10.19 17.09
CA PHE A 4 5.98 9.43 16.20
C PHE A 4 7.35 9.17 16.83
N ASN A 5 7.96 10.18 17.46
CA ASN A 5 9.21 9.99 18.19
C ASN A 5 9.04 8.99 19.36
N ALA A 6 7.96 9.10 20.13
CA ALA A 6 7.65 8.16 21.19
C ALA A 6 7.52 6.71 20.65
N ALA A 7 6.87 6.53 19.50
CA ALA A 7 6.78 5.23 18.84
C ALA A 7 8.16 4.69 18.41
N VAL A 8 9.06 5.55 17.91
CA VAL A 8 10.47 5.16 17.63
C VAL A 8 11.14 4.64 18.90
N GLN A 9 10.98 5.33 20.04
CA GLN A 9 11.59 4.89 21.30
C GLN A 9 11.05 3.53 21.75
N VAL A 10 9.74 3.32 21.67
CA VAL A 10 9.11 2.02 21.99
C VAL A 10 9.68 0.90 21.11
N TYR A 11 9.78 1.13 19.80
CA TYR A 11 10.33 0.15 18.86
C TYR A 11 11.79 -0.20 19.18
N ARG A 12 12.62 0.82 19.47
CA ARG A 12 14.02 0.62 19.85
C ARG A 12 14.17 -0.16 21.16
N GLN A 13 13.31 0.10 22.16
CA GLN A 13 13.33 -0.59 23.45
C GLN A 13 13.09 -2.09 23.32
N VAL A 14 12.26 -2.53 22.37
CA VAL A 14 12.00 -3.96 22.10
C VAL A 14 12.93 -4.55 21.04
N GLY A 15 14.01 -3.85 20.67
CA GLY A 15 14.97 -4.30 19.66
C GLY A 15 14.41 -4.31 18.22
N ARG A 16 13.23 -3.74 17.99
CA ARG A 16 12.61 -3.64 16.66
C ARG A 16 13.13 -2.39 15.95
N ARG A 17 13.74 -2.60 14.78
CA ARG A 17 14.28 -1.52 13.93
C ARG A 17 13.42 -1.22 12.71
N ALA A 18 12.62 -2.19 12.25
CA ALA A 18 11.73 -2.03 11.11
C ALA A 18 10.61 -1.03 11.44
N GLY A 19 10.38 -0.05 10.56
CA GLY A 19 9.45 1.06 10.75
C GLY A 19 10.06 2.30 11.41
N CYS A 20 11.21 2.19 12.08
CA CYS A 20 11.82 3.34 12.75
C CYS A 20 12.25 4.47 11.79
N PRO A 21 12.87 4.21 10.61
CA PRO A 21 13.18 5.26 9.64
C PRO A 21 11.93 6.04 9.22
N THR A 22 10.86 5.32 8.90
CA THR A 22 9.57 5.91 8.53
C THR A 22 9.01 6.80 9.65
N LEU A 23 8.98 6.30 10.89
CA LEU A 23 8.47 7.05 12.03
C LEU A 23 9.33 8.29 12.33
N ALA A 24 10.65 8.17 12.24
CA ALA A 24 11.57 9.30 12.43
C ALA A 24 11.40 10.37 11.34
N LEU A 25 11.29 9.98 10.07
CA LEU A 25 10.99 10.92 8.98
C LEU A 25 9.63 11.60 9.19
N ASN A 26 8.59 10.88 9.61
CA ASN A 26 7.30 11.50 9.89
C ASN A 26 7.37 12.50 11.06
N ALA A 27 8.17 12.21 12.09
CA ALA A 27 8.43 13.15 13.17
C ALA A 27 9.11 14.43 12.63
N HIS A 28 10.12 14.28 11.77
CA HIS A 28 10.77 15.38 11.06
C HIS A 28 9.75 16.22 10.26
N LEU A 29 8.93 15.59 9.42
CA LEU A 29 7.92 16.29 8.60
C LEU A 29 6.90 17.06 9.45
N CYS A 30 6.46 16.48 10.58
CA CYS A 30 5.62 17.20 11.54
C CYS A 30 6.33 18.42 12.14
N CYS A 31 7.63 18.32 12.47
CA CYS A 31 8.39 19.44 13.01
C CYS A 31 8.60 20.55 11.96
N VAL A 32 8.82 20.19 10.69
CA VAL A 32 8.86 21.14 9.57
C VAL A 32 7.54 21.89 9.45
N LEU A 33 6.40 21.19 9.50
CA LEU A 33 5.08 21.81 9.47
C LEU A 33 4.78 22.70 10.69
N ALA A 34 5.39 22.41 11.83
CA ALA A 34 5.28 23.20 13.05
C ALA A 34 6.35 24.30 13.15
N GLU A 35 7.19 24.47 12.12
CA GLU A 35 8.30 25.44 12.06
C GLU A 35 9.36 25.26 13.17
N ASP A 36 9.42 24.09 13.80
CA ASP A 36 10.41 23.72 14.82
C ASP A 36 11.67 23.15 14.14
N GLN A 37 12.52 24.04 13.63
CA GLN A 37 13.71 23.68 12.84
C GLN A 37 14.71 22.82 13.62
N GLN A 38 14.88 23.09 14.92
CA GLN A 38 15.81 22.34 15.75
C GLN A 38 15.37 20.88 15.86
N LYS A 39 14.11 20.63 16.27
CA LYS A 39 13.62 19.25 16.36
C LYS A 39 13.49 18.60 14.99
N ALA A 40 13.19 19.36 13.94
CA ALA A 40 13.19 18.84 12.58
C ALA A 40 14.58 18.28 12.21
N ALA A 41 15.66 19.01 12.49
CA ALA A 41 17.03 18.55 12.25
C ALA A 41 17.37 17.29 13.07
N GLU A 42 17.05 17.28 14.37
CA GLU A 42 17.28 16.12 15.25
C GLU A 42 16.57 14.86 14.75
N MET A 43 15.32 14.97 14.30
CA MET A 43 14.56 13.84 13.76
C MET A 43 15.06 13.39 12.39
N LEU A 44 15.56 14.32 11.57
CA LEU A 44 16.17 14.02 10.29
C LEU A 44 17.45 13.19 10.47
N ASP A 45 18.33 13.63 11.37
CA ASP A 45 19.56 12.92 11.70
C ASP A 45 19.27 11.53 12.26
N LEU A 46 18.24 11.40 13.12
CA LEU A 46 17.79 10.11 13.61
C LEU A 46 17.34 9.18 12.47
N SER A 47 16.52 9.67 11.53
CA SER A 47 16.10 8.88 10.36
C SER A 47 17.29 8.40 9.53
N ARG A 48 18.24 9.29 9.23
CA ARG A 48 19.44 9.00 8.44
C ARG A 48 20.39 8.01 9.11
N SER A 49 20.47 8.03 10.45
CA SER A 49 21.34 7.12 11.19
C SER A 49 21.06 5.64 10.88
N TYR A 50 19.82 5.29 10.53
CA TYR A 50 19.43 3.94 10.16
C TYR A 50 20.03 3.45 8.83
N ARG A 51 20.46 4.34 7.94
CA ARG A 51 21.13 3.95 6.68
C ARG A 51 22.46 3.23 6.92
N GLN A 52 23.10 3.48 8.05
CA GLN A 52 24.37 2.84 8.45
C GLN A 52 24.17 1.38 8.90
N GLU A 53 22.93 0.96 9.15
CA GLU A 53 22.66 -0.39 9.60
C GLU A 53 22.56 -1.39 8.43
N LYS A 54 23.21 -2.53 8.59
CA LYS A 54 23.10 -3.67 7.65
C LYS A 54 21.77 -4.40 7.85
N LYS A 55 20.70 -3.88 7.24
CA LYS A 55 19.34 -4.46 7.32
C LYS A 55 18.64 -4.38 5.96
N LYS A 56 17.85 -5.42 5.63
CA LYS A 56 16.88 -5.35 4.54
C LYS A 56 15.68 -4.51 5.01
N TRP A 57 15.58 -3.30 4.48
CA TRP A 57 14.51 -2.36 4.80
C TRP A 57 13.24 -2.65 4.01
N SER A 58 12.08 -2.39 4.61
CA SER A 58 10.79 -2.42 3.91
C SER A 58 10.75 -1.36 2.80
N ALA A 59 9.86 -1.48 1.82
CA ALA A 59 9.71 -0.46 0.77
C ALA A 59 9.44 0.94 1.35
N LEU A 60 8.62 1.03 2.39
CA LEU A 60 8.30 2.29 3.07
C LEU A 60 9.51 2.88 3.82
N ASP A 61 10.30 2.03 4.49
CA ASP A 61 11.53 2.47 5.16
C ASP A 61 12.60 2.90 4.14
N LYS A 62 12.76 2.17 3.03
CA LYS A 62 13.67 2.54 1.94
C LYS A 62 13.32 3.91 1.37
N SER A 63 12.04 4.13 1.06
CA SER A 63 11.55 5.43 0.58
C SER A 63 11.78 6.53 1.63
N SER A 64 11.54 6.24 2.91
CA SER A 64 11.76 7.24 3.97
C SER A 64 13.25 7.58 4.17
N LEU A 65 14.14 6.61 4.03
CA LEU A 65 15.59 6.85 4.04
C LEU A 65 16.02 7.68 2.82
N ARG A 66 15.48 7.37 1.64
CA ARG A 66 15.70 8.13 0.40
C ARG A 66 15.30 9.60 0.57
N GLN A 67 14.08 9.83 1.04
CA GLN A 67 13.53 11.16 1.34
C GLN A 67 14.33 11.93 2.39
N ALA A 68 14.86 11.24 3.41
CA ALA A 68 15.70 11.87 4.44
C ALA A 68 17.03 12.40 3.86
N GLU A 69 17.57 11.76 2.83
CA GLU A 69 18.83 12.20 2.21
C GLU A 69 18.62 13.39 1.29
N VAL A 70 17.51 13.42 0.54
CA VAL A 70 17.10 14.60 -0.23
C VAL A 70 16.89 15.79 0.70
N ALA A 71 16.16 15.60 1.81
CA ALA A 71 15.95 16.65 2.80
C ALA A 71 17.26 17.18 3.41
N TYR A 72 18.20 16.29 3.72
CA TYR A 72 19.51 16.67 4.27
C TYR A 72 20.38 17.40 3.25
N ALA A 73 20.42 16.92 2.00
CA ALA A 73 21.16 17.57 0.94
C ALA A 73 20.66 18.98 0.68
N GLN A 74 19.34 19.19 0.67
CA GLN A 74 18.77 20.53 0.53
C GLN A 74 19.09 21.44 1.73
N ALA A 75 19.07 20.90 2.94
CA ALA A 75 19.38 21.67 4.15
C ALA A 75 20.86 22.07 4.25
N THR A 76 21.77 21.27 3.68
CA THR A 76 23.23 21.45 3.84
C THR A 76 23.96 21.85 2.57
N GLY A 77 23.30 21.83 1.41
CA GLY A 77 23.94 21.95 0.10
C GLY A 77 24.82 20.75 -0.27
N ALA A 78 24.64 19.60 0.39
CA ALA A 78 25.40 18.40 0.05
C ALA A 78 25.01 17.87 -1.34
N ALA A 79 25.98 17.29 -2.05
CA ALA A 79 25.72 16.68 -3.34
C ALA A 79 24.85 15.42 -3.17
N LEU A 80 23.79 15.32 -3.97
CA LEU A 80 23.02 14.10 -4.15
C LEU A 80 23.67 13.22 -5.22
N ASP A 81 23.41 11.92 -5.15
CA ASP A 81 23.67 11.06 -6.29
C ASP A 81 22.73 11.40 -7.46
N GLU A 82 23.06 10.94 -8.66
CA GLU A 82 22.32 11.26 -9.89
C GLU A 82 20.86 10.78 -9.83
N GLU A 83 20.58 9.70 -9.10
CA GLU A 83 19.24 9.15 -8.92
C GLU A 83 18.35 10.04 -8.03
N LEU A 84 18.95 10.71 -7.03
CA LEU A 84 18.24 11.59 -6.10
C LEU A 84 18.23 13.05 -6.53
N ALA A 85 19.15 13.46 -7.40
CA ALA A 85 19.25 14.84 -7.86
C ALA A 85 18.00 15.32 -8.61
N SER A 86 17.21 14.40 -9.20
CA SER A 86 15.93 14.70 -9.85
C SER A 86 14.75 14.76 -8.90
N GLU A 87 14.90 14.35 -7.63
CA GLU A 87 13.81 14.39 -6.66
C GLU A 87 13.63 15.79 -6.09
N CYS A 88 12.47 16.38 -6.34
CA CYS A 88 12.09 17.63 -5.71
C CYS A 88 11.47 17.39 -4.32
N TRP A 89 12.07 18.00 -3.30
CA TRP A 89 11.64 17.92 -1.91
C TRP A 89 10.42 18.80 -1.64
N ARG A 90 9.30 18.15 -1.33
CA ARG A 90 8.02 18.81 -1.02
C ARG A 90 7.51 18.33 0.34
N PRO A 91 8.08 18.82 1.46
CA PRO A 91 7.85 18.22 2.79
C PRO A 91 6.38 18.22 3.19
N LYS A 92 5.66 19.29 2.86
CA LYS A 92 4.24 19.44 3.22
C LYS A 92 3.35 18.46 2.45
N LEU A 93 3.46 18.44 1.12
CA LEU A 93 2.75 17.47 0.28
C LEU A 93 3.13 16.02 0.64
N LEU A 94 4.41 15.76 0.94
CA LEU A 94 4.86 14.44 1.38
C LEU A 94 4.18 14.01 2.69
N MET A 95 4.04 14.92 3.65
CA MET A 95 3.32 14.62 4.89
C MET A 95 1.84 14.38 4.63
N TYR A 96 1.19 15.22 3.81
CA TYR A 96 -0.23 15.08 3.48
C TYR A 96 -0.50 13.77 2.74
N MET A 97 0.38 13.38 1.82
CA MET A 97 0.35 12.08 1.15
C MET A 97 0.44 10.92 2.15
N LYS A 98 1.34 10.97 3.14
CA LYS A 98 1.43 9.92 4.16
C LYS A 98 0.17 9.86 5.01
N VAL A 99 -0.36 11.01 5.44
CA VAL A 99 -1.63 11.08 6.19
C VAL A 99 -2.76 10.47 5.39
N CYS A 100 -2.93 10.88 4.13
CA CYS A 100 -4.05 10.48 3.29
C CYS A 100 -3.91 9.02 2.81
N VAL A 101 -2.78 8.66 2.20
CA VAL A 101 -2.62 7.39 1.48
C VAL A 101 -2.11 6.27 2.37
N VAL A 102 -1.11 6.54 3.21
CA VAL A 102 -0.46 5.51 4.03
C VAL A 102 -1.27 5.23 5.28
N TYR A 103 -1.74 6.28 5.96
CA TYR A 103 -2.45 6.16 7.23
C TYR A 103 -3.98 6.23 7.10
N ARG A 104 -4.52 6.57 5.93
CA ARG A 104 -5.96 6.78 5.72
C ARG A 104 -6.57 7.71 6.77
N GLY A 105 -5.81 8.75 7.13
CA GLY A 105 -6.14 9.63 8.24
C GLY A 105 -7.46 10.37 8.04
N VAL A 106 -7.85 10.65 6.79
CA VAL A 106 -9.06 11.42 6.47
C VAL A 106 -10.33 10.66 6.92
N ASP A 107 -10.35 9.33 6.78
CA ASP A 107 -11.43 8.46 7.29
C ASP A 107 -11.71 8.63 8.80
N PHE A 108 -10.74 9.13 9.57
CA PHE A 108 -10.81 9.27 11.03
C PHE A 108 -10.81 10.72 11.51
N MET A 109 -10.76 11.69 10.59
CA MET A 109 -10.81 13.10 10.95
C MET A 109 -12.23 13.56 11.23
N ARG A 110 -12.37 14.51 12.16
CA ARG A 110 -13.64 15.24 12.32
C ARG A 110 -13.87 16.15 11.11
N PRO A 111 -15.12 16.43 10.72
CA PRO A 111 -15.43 17.25 9.54
C PRO A 111 -14.65 18.58 9.49
N GLU A 112 -14.58 19.32 10.60
CA GLU A 112 -13.85 20.59 10.67
C GLU A 112 -12.33 20.44 10.44
N THR A 113 -11.78 19.27 10.79
CA THR A 113 -10.37 18.94 10.58
C THR A 113 -10.11 18.55 9.13
N VAL A 114 -11.09 17.88 8.50
CA VAL A 114 -11.04 17.53 7.08
C VAL A 114 -11.00 18.78 6.20
N ASP A 115 -11.87 19.76 6.45
CA ASP A 115 -11.89 21.02 5.68
C ASP A 115 -10.56 21.75 5.79
N THR A 116 -9.99 21.79 7.01
CA THR A 116 -8.68 22.37 7.26
C THR A 116 -7.58 21.61 6.53
N PHE A 117 -7.65 20.28 6.49
CA PHE A 117 -6.69 19.44 5.77
C PHE A 117 -6.75 19.68 4.25
N LEU A 118 -7.94 19.64 3.66
CA LEU A 118 -8.13 19.90 2.22
C LEU A 118 -7.69 21.31 1.83
N ALA A 119 -8.00 22.32 2.65
CA ALA A 119 -7.54 23.69 2.41
C ALA A 119 -6.00 23.78 2.37
N LYS A 120 -5.31 23.08 3.28
CA LYS A 120 -3.84 23.02 3.28
C LYS A 120 -3.28 22.27 2.08
N VAL A 121 -3.90 21.17 1.66
CA VAL A 121 -3.49 20.45 0.44
C VAL A 121 -3.62 21.37 -0.78
N ARG A 122 -4.75 22.07 -0.93
CA ARG A 122 -5.00 23.01 -2.04
C ARG A 122 -4.02 24.18 -2.05
N GLU A 123 -3.74 24.77 -0.88
CA GLU A 123 -2.76 25.85 -0.72
C GLU A 123 -1.37 25.41 -1.20
N GLU A 124 -0.91 24.24 -0.76
CA GLU A 124 0.40 23.71 -1.17
C GLU A 124 0.43 23.27 -2.64
N THR A 125 -0.69 22.75 -3.15
CA THR A 125 -0.83 22.41 -4.58
C THR A 125 -0.70 23.66 -5.44
N LYS A 126 -1.35 24.76 -5.04
CA LYS A 126 -1.27 26.04 -5.73
C LYS A 126 0.15 26.62 -5.68
N ALA A 127 0.90 26.40 -4.61
CA ALA A 127 2.28 26.86 -4.51
C ALA A 127 3.25 26.20 -5.51
N CYS A 128 2.82 25.13 -6.20
CA CYS A 128 3.59 24.44 -7.24
C CYS A 128 3.34 24.99 -8.66
N GLU A 129 3.08 26.30 -8.86
CA GLU A 129 2.61 26.87 -10.15
C GLU A 129 3.41 26.43 -11.40
N ASP A 130 4.73 26.35 -11.32
CA ASP A 130 5.61 25.94 -12.44
C ASP A 130 6.03 24.46 -12.39
N ASP A 131 5.53 23.73 -11.40
CA ASP A 131 5.94 22.36 -11.07
C ASP A 131 4.77 21.39 -11.25
N ILE A 132 4.60 20.93 -12.49
CA ILE A 132 3.51 20.02 -12.90
C ILE A 132 3.49 18.74 -12.08
N ASP A 133 4.65 18.16 -11.76
CA ASP A 133 4.72 16.96 -10.91
C ASP A 133 4.24 17.26 -9.48
N GLY A 134 4.56 18.44 -8.95
CA GLY A 134 4.08 18.91 -7.65
C GLY A 134 2.57 19.16 -7.64
N GLN A 135 2.02 19.76 -8.69
CA GLN A 135 0.57 19.95 -8.84
C GLN A 135 -0.17 18.62 -8.94
N CYS A 136 0.32 17.70 -9.78
CA CYS A 136 -0.20 16.35 -9.90
C CYS A 136 -0.18 15.63 -8.55
N LEU A 137 0.92 15.77 -7.79
CA LEU A 137 1.04 15.20 -6.46
C LEU A 137 -0.04 15.77 -5.51
N GLY A 138 -0.21 17.09 -5.49
CA GLY A 138 -1.19 17.76 -4.64
C GLY A 138 -2.64 17.37 -4.97
N LEU A 139 -3.00 17.38 -6.25
CA LEU A 139 -4.34 17.02 -6.73
C LEU A 139 -4.67 15.54 -6.46
N PHE A 140 -3.71 14.61 -6.58
CA PHE A 140 -3.99 13.21 -6.26
C PHE A 140 -4.28 13.02 -4.76
N ILE A 141 -3.56 13.74 -3.88
CA ILE A 141 -3.82 13.70 -2.43
C ILE A 141 -5.24 14.20 -2.14
N GLU A 142 -5.65 15.28 -2.81
CA GLU A 142 -7.01 15.81 -2.72
C GLU A 142 -8.04 14.79 -3.22
N ALA A 143 -7.84 14.18 -4.39
CA ALA A 143 -8.74 13.17 -4.94
C ALA A 143 -8.92 11.96 -4.00
N GLU A 144 -7.84 11.43 -3.43
CA GLU A 144 -7.92 10.31 -2.48
C GLU A 144 -8.55 10.73 -1.15
N ALA A 145 -8.36 11.97 -0.71
CA ALA A 145 -9.06 12.50 0.47
C ALA A 145 -10.57 12.62 0.22
N LEU A 146 -10.99 13.17 -0.93
CA LEU A 146 -12.40 13.24 -1.32
C LEU A 146 -13.03 11.86 -1.49
N ARG A 147 -12.27 10.87 -1.99
CA ARG A 147 -12.69 9.46 -2.04
C ARG A 147 -12.95 8.88 -0.64
N GLN A 148 -12.12 9.22 0.34
CA GLN A 148 -12.30 8.80 1.74
C GLN A 148 -13.54 9.42 2.38
N LEU A 149 -13.93 10.63 1.94
CA LEU A 149 -15.13 11.33 2.39
C LEU A 149 -16.39 10.96 1.61
N GLU A 150 -16.27 10.11 0.60
CA GLU A 150 -17.36 9.77 -0.34
C GLU A 150 -17.91 10.99 -1.10
N ALA A 151 -17.11 12.04 -1.27
CA ALA A 151 -17.42 13.23 -2.06
C ALA A 151 -17.19 12.94 -3.56
N TRP A 152 -17.98 12.03 -4.13
CA TRP A 152 -17.71 11.38 -5.42
C TRP A 152 -17.61 12.34 -6.62
N ASP A 153 -18.47 13.36 -6.69
CA ASP A 153 -18.46 14.32 -7.80
C ASP A 153 -17.16 15.15 -7.81
N GLU A 154 -16.77 15.68 -6.66
CA GLU A 154 -15.53 16.45 -6.49
C GLU A 154 -14.30 15.56 -6.71
N ALA A 155 -14.33 14.32 -6.21
CA ALA A 155 -13.26 13.35 -6.42
C ALA A 155 -13.04 13.05 -7.92
N LEU A 156 -14.12 12.96 -8.71
CA LEU A 156 -14.05 12.78 -10.16
C LEU A 156 -13.46 14.00 -10.87
N GLU A 157 -13.88 15.20 -10.51
CA GLU A 157 -13.38 16.45 -11.09
C GLU A 157 -11.85 16.61 -10.87
N VAL A 158 -11.41 16.38 -9.64
CA VAL A 158 -9.97 16.45 -9.29
C VAL A 158 -9.20 15.34 -9.99
N SER A 159 -9.73 14.11 -10.03
CA SER A 159 -9.09 12.99 -10.75
C SER A 159 -8.94 13.26 -12.24
N ALA A 160 -9.98 13.84 -12.87
CA ALA A 160 -9.95 14.20 -14.29
C ALA A 160 -8.87 15.26 -14.59
N SER A 161 -8.66 16.20 -13.67
CA SER A 161 -7.60 17.22 -13.77
C SER A 161 -6.21 16.58 -13.78
N VAL A 162 -5.95 15.60 -12.89
CA VAL A 162 -4.68 14.86 -12.89
C VAL A 162 -4.49 14.02 -14.15
N ILE A 163 -5.55 13.35 -14.61
CA ILE A 163 -5.51 12.54 -15.83
C ILE A 163 -5.18 13.39 -17.06
N ALA A 164 -5.74 14.60 -17.14
CA ALA A 164 -5.45 15.55 -18.22
C ALA A 164 -3.98 15.99 -18.25
N MET A 165 -3.33 16.11 -17.09
CA MET A 165 -1.90 16.47 -16.96
C MET A 165 -0.94 15.33 -17.35
N SER A 166 -1.45 14.11 -17.58
CA SER A 166 -0.63 12.90 -17.71
C SER A 166 0.47 12.98 -18.78
N SER A 167 0.24 13.68 -19.89
CA SER A 167 1.24 13.86 -20.97
C SER A 167 2.36 14.83 -20.65
N GLU A 168 2.20 15.64 -19.60
CA GLU A 168 3.15 16.69 -19.18
C GLU A 168 4.01 16.25 -17.98
N LEU A 169 3.69 15.11 -17.37
CA LEU A 169 4.43 14.57 -16.25
C LEU A 169 5.84 14.15 -16.63
N SER A 170 6.78 14.40 -15.73
CA SER A 170 8.13 13.86 -15.88
C SER A 170 8.14 12.34 -15.65
N GLN A 171 9.27 11.70 -15.96
CA GLN A 171 9.46 10.28 -15.64
C GLN A 171 9.37 9.99 -14.13
N GLU A 172 9.79 10.94 -13.29
CA GLU A 172 9.64 10.81 -11.84
C GLU A 172 8.19 11.04 -11.41
N GLY A 173 7.50 12.02 -12.01
CA GLY A 173 6.07 12.25 -11.83
C GLY A 173 5.24 10.99 -12.10
N LEU A 174 5.54 10.27 -13.18
CA LEU A 174 4.88 9.00 -13.53
C LEU A 174 5.12 7.89 -12.48
N LYS A 175 6.29 7.85 -11.83
CA LYS A 175 6.64 6.84 -10.81
C LYS A 175 6.01 7.11 -9.44
N THR A 176 5.44 8.29 -9.22
CA THR A 176 4.76 8.62 -7.95
C THR A 176 3.55 7.72 -7.70
N GLY A 177 2.89 7.24 -8.74
CA GLY A 177 1.61 6.53 -8.66
C GLY A 177 0.39 7.44 -8.52
N ALA A 178 0.56 8.76 -8.65
CA ALA A 178 -0.54 9.73 -8.59
C ALA A 178 -1.62 9.44 -9.65
N LEU A 179 -1.19 9.17 -10.89
CA LEU A 179 -2.09 8.84 -12.00
C LEU A 179 -2.86 7.53 -11.75
N HIS A 180 -2.17 6.51 -11.24
CA HIS A 180 -2.79 5.23 -10.86
C HIS A 180 -3.87 5.42 -9.80
N PHE A 181 -3.61 6.24 -8.77
CA PHE A 181 -4.62 6.58 -7.78
C PHE A 181 -5.80 7.35 -8.35
N CYS A 182 -5.59 8.28 -9.28
CA CYS A 182 -6.69 9.05 -9.85
C CYS A 182 -7.63 8.20 -10.70
N TYR A 183 -7.10 7.26 -11.51
CA TYR A 183 -7.94 6.28 -12.20
C TYR A 183 -8.70 5.38 -11.22
N LEU A 184 -8.04 4.97 -10.14
CA LEU A 184 -8.68 4.16 -9.10
C LEU A 184 -9.80 4.94 -8.37
N VAL A 185 -9.56 6.20 -8.00
CA VAL A 185 -10.56 7.10 -7.39
C VAL A 185 -11.74 7.30 -8.33
N ALA A 186 -11.48 7.59 -9.61
CA ALA A 186 -12.52 7.73 -10.62
C ALA A 186 -13.37 6.46 -10.76
N ALA A 187 -12.73 5.29 -10.78
CA ALA A 187 -13.43 4.02 -10.83
C ALA A 187 -14.33 3.80 -9.61
N TYR A 188 -13.86 4.13 -8.39
CA TYR A 188 -14.68 4.05 -7.18
C TYR A 188 -15.88 4.99 -7.21
N ALA A 189 -15.66 6.23 -7.65
CA ALA A 189 -16.71 7.23 -7.74
C ALA A 189 -17.79 6.82 -8.77
N HIS A 190 -17.38 6.38 -9.96
CA HIS A 190 -18.31 5.87 -10.98
C HIS A 190 -19.09 4.64 -10.49
N HIS A 191 -18.44 3.72 -9.75
CA HIS A 191 -19.13 2.59 -9.13
C HIS A 191 -20.17 3.05 -8.10
N ALA A 192 -19.80 3.96 -7.20
CA ALA A 192 -20.70 4.50 -6.18
C ALA A 192 -21.92 5.21 -6.77
N GLN A 193 -21.76 5.84 -7.94
CA GLN A 193 -22.82 6.49 -8.70
C GLN A 193 -23.65 5.53 -9.57
N GLY A 194 -23.35 4.23 -9.57
CA GLY A 194 -24.03 3.21 -10.38
C GLY A 194 -23.63 3.19 -11.86
N ASN A 195 -22.60 3.93 -12.26
CA ASN A 195 -22.07 3.94 -13.62
C ASN A 195 -21.00 2.85 -13.80
N LEU A 196 -21.45 1.59 -13.85
CA LEU A 196 -20.58 0.42 -13.91
C LEU A 196 -19.68 0.37 -15.16
N THR A 197 -20.15 0.93 -16.28
CA THR A 197 -19.40 0.97 -17.54
C THR A 197 -18.18 1.88 -17.39
N ALA A 198 -18.39 3.12 -16.92
CA ALA A 198 -17.30 4.06 -16.72
C ALA A 198 -16.29 3.56 -15.66
N ALA A 199 -16.79 2.92 -14.59
CA ALA A 199 -15.92 2.31 -13.59
C ALA A 199 -15.02 1.20 -14.18
N LYS A 200 -15.55 0.38 -15.09
CA LYS A 200 -14.77 -0.64 -15.82
C LYS A 200 -13.76 -0.01 -16.78
N ASP A 201 -14.15 1.06 -17.48
CA ASP A 201 -13.26 1.78 -18.41
C ASP A 201 -12.06 2.39 -17.66
N ASP A 202 -12.28 2.98 -16.49
CA ASP A 202 -11.20 3.55 -15.68
C ASP A 202 -10.27 2.48 -15.10
N LEU A 203 -10.81 1.31 -14.70
CA LEU A 203 -9.98 0.17 -14.29
C LEU A 203 -9.16 -0.41 -15.45
N ALA A 204 -9.70 -0.43 -16.67
CA ALA A 204 -8.96 -0.84 -17.86
C ALA A 204 -7.82 0.14 -18.19
N LYS A 205 -8.07 1.46 -18.06
CA LYS A 205 -7.03 2.48 -18.19
C LYS A 205 -5.96 2.32 -17.11
N LEU A 206 -6.36 2.10 -15.85
CA LEU A 206 -5.43 1.83 -14.75
C LEU A 206 -4.51 0.64 -15.07
N GLU A 207 -5.08 -0.44 -15.60
CA GLU A 207 -4.31 -1.63 -15.97
C GLU A 207 -3.33 -1.38 -17.11
N SER A 208 -3.68 -0.52 -18.07
CA SER A 208 -2.76 -0.10 -19.14
C SER A 208 -1.53 0.67 -18.64
N LEU A 209 -1.57 1.20 -17.40
CA LEU A 209 -0.44 1.86 -16.75
C LEU A 209 0.46 0.89 -15.97
N ALA A 210 0.08 -0.38 -15.81
CA ALA A 210 0.73 -1.32 -14.89
C ALA A 210 2.15 -1.75 -15.32
N SER A 211 2.65 -1.31 -16.48
CA SER A 211 4.03 -1.55 -16.90
C SER A 211 5.07 -0.71 -16.14
N SER A 212 4.66 0.33 -15.40
CA SER A 212 5.58 1.16 -14.60
C SER A 212 5.51 0.78 -13.13
N SER A 213 6.59 0.23 -12.56
CA SER A 213 6.69 0.04 -11.12
C SER A 213 6.63 1.41 -10.40
N HIS A 214 5.55 1.65 -9.67
CA HIS A 214 5.38 2.87 -8.88
C HIS A 214 5.36 2.55 -7.38
N PHE A 215 5.62 3.56 -6.54
CA PHE A 215 5.79 3.36 -5.10
C PHE A 215 4.58 2.68 -4.42
N PHE A 216 3.38 2.98 -4.89
CA PHE A 216 2.12 2.49 -4.33
C PHE A 216 1.49 1.31 -5.07
N GLN A 217 2.26 0.58 -5.89
CA GLN A 217 1.74 -0.49 -6.75
C GLN A 217 0.85 -1.46 -5.97
N ARG A 218 1.32 -1.95 -4.82
CA ARG A 218 0.57 -2.88 -3.96
C ARG A 218 -0.76 -2.31 -3.48
N GLN A 219 -0.77 -1.06 -3.01
CA GLN A 219 -1.99 -0.42 -2.50
C GLN A 219 -3.02 -0.20 -3.61
N VAL A 220 -2.55 0.20 -4.79
CA VAL A 220 -3.40 0.39 -5.97
C VAL A 220 -3.96 -0.95 -6.43
N ASP A 221 -3.11 -1.97 -6.60
CA ASP A 221 -3.54 -3.29 -7.06
C ASP A 221 -4.56 -3.92 -6.11
N PHE A 222 -4.34 -3.79 -4.81
CA PHE A 222 -5.28 -4.25 -3.80
C PHE A 222 -6.67 -3.61 -3.97
N LYS A 223 -6.72 -2.27 -3.97
CA LYS A 223 -7.96 -1.51 -4.07
C LYS A 223 -8.66 -1.75 -5.43
N ALA A 224 -7.90 -1.73 -6.53
CA ALA A 224 -8.40 -1.99 -7.87
C ALA A 224 -9.03 -3.37 -7.96
N THR A 225 -8.43 -4.36 -7.30
CA THR A 225 -8.95 -5.72 -7.36
C THR A 225 -10.21 -5.91 -6.54
N HIS A 226 -10.28 -5.30 -5.35
CA HIS A 226 -11.52 -5.25 -4.59
C HIS A 226 -12.66 -4.61 -5.41
N LEU A 227 -12.38 -3.51 -6.11
CA LEU A 227 -13.38 -2.85 -6.95
C LEU A 227 -13.81 -3.69 -8.16
N ARG A 228 -12.87 -4.37 -8.84
CA ARG A 228 -13.20 -5.31 -9.93
C ARG A 228 -14.19 -6.38 -9.47
N HIS A 229 -13.98 -6.92 -8.27
CA HIS A 229 -14.90 -7.89 -7.66
C HIS A 229 -16.30 -7.28 -7.46
N LEU A 230 -16.41 -6.08 -6.87
CA LEU A 230 -17.69 -5.39 -6.67
C LEU A 230 -18.45 -5.14 -7.98
N LEU A 231 -17.73 -4.85 -9.06
CA LEU A 231 -18.31 -4.57 -10.37
C LEU A 231 -18.84 -5.80 -11.11
N GLY A 232 -18.66 -7.00 -10.54
CA GLY A 232 -18.89 -8.26 -11.26
C GLY A 232 -18.14 -8.29 -12.60
N ALA A 233 -17.08 -7.48 -12.73
CA ALA A 233 -16.15 -7.64 -13.82
C ALA A 233 -15.55 -9.01 -13.56
N GLU A 234 -15.86 -9.98 -14.43
CA GLU A 234 -15.28 -11.30 -14.31
C GLU A 234 -13.78 -11.10 -14.14
N ILE A 235 -13.25 -11.44 -12.96
CA ILE A 235 -11.82 -11.47 -12.71
C ILE A 235 -11.32 -12.74 -13.41
N LYS A 236 -11.51 -12.75 -14.73
CA LYS A 236 -11.13 -13.80 -15.64
C LYS A 236 -9.61 -13.85 -15.54
N ASP A 237 -9.15 -14.92 -14.90
CA ASP A 237 -7.79 -15.47 -14.93
C ASP A 237 -6.87 -15.23 -13.71
N ALA A 238 -7.21 -14.38 -12.73
CA ALA A 238 -6.29 -14.11 -11.60
C ALA A 238 -6.69 -14.71 -10.24
N TYR A 239 -7.98 -14.97 -9.98
CA TYR A 239 -8.44 -15.47 -8.68
C TYR A 239 -8.85 -16.94 -8.75
N LEU A 240 -8.30 -17.72 -7.84
CA LEU A 240 -8.72 -19.08 -7.57
C LEU A 240 -9.90 -19.06 -6.61
N SER A 241 -11.02 -19.65 -7.02
CA SER A 241 -12.15 -19.89 -6.12
C SER A 241 -11.86 -21.10 -5.22
N VAL A 242 -11.84 -20.88 -3.90
CA VAL A 242 -11.60 -21.88 -2.87
C VAL A 242 -12.85 -22.06 -2.03
N SER A 243 -13.54 -23.18 -2.26
CA SER A 243 -14.64 -23.61 -1.40
C SER A 243 -14.09 -24.33 -0.15
N VAL A 244 -14.46 -23.85 1.04
CA VAL A 244 -14.10 -24.40 2.35
C VAL A 244 -15.37 -24.95 3.01
N ALA A 245 -15.48 -26.26 3.13
CA ALA A 245 -16.64 -26.89 3.75
C ALA A 245 -16.79 -26.51 5.24
N ALA A 246 -18.00 -26.67 5.79
CA ALA A 246 -18.22 -26.57 7.23
C ALA A 246 -17.34 -27.59 7.96
N ARG A 247 -16.80 -27.21 9.13
CA ARG A 247 -15.91 -28.06 9.95
C ARG A 247 -14.60 -28.50 9.26
N ASN A 248 -14.21 -27.86 8.16
CA ASN A 248 -13.08 -28.30 7.34
C ASN A 248 -12.06 -27.16 7.11
N ARG A 249 -10.93 -27.50 6.50
CA ARG A 249 -9.86 -26.60 6.11
C ARG A 249 -9.50 -26.80 4.65
N ALA A 250 -9.31 -25.70 3.92
CA ALA A 250 -8.70 -25.76 2.60
C ALA A 250 -7.26 -25.27 2.68
N ARG A 251 -6.33 -25.98 2.06
CA ARG A 251 -4.93 -25.57 1.95
C ARG A 251 -4.56 -25.36 0.50
N LEU A 252 -4.07 -24.16 0.17
CA LEU A 252 -3.35 -23.91 -1.06
C LEU A 252 -1.86 -24.09 -0.81
N VAL A 253 -1.19 -24.83 -1.67
CA VAL A 253 0.25 -25.11 -1.64
C VAL A 253 0.88 -24.48 -2.86
N ILE A 254 1.86 -23.60 -2.63
CA ILE A 254 2.58 -22.86 -3.65
C ILE A 254 4.05 -23.20 -3.55
N ASP A 255 4.62 -23.79 -4.60
CA ASP A 255 6.05 -24.05 -4.67
C ASP A 255 6.75 -22.79 -5.20
N ILE A 256 7.66 -22.24 -4.39
CA ILE A 256 8.41 -21.02 -4.68
C ILE A 256 9.79 -21.43 -5.19
N PRO A 257 10.10 -21.20 -6.48
CA PRO A 257 11.44 -21.46 -7.01
C PRO A 257 12.46 -20.45 -6.49
N GLU A 258 13.74 -20.76 -6.69
CA GLU A 258 14.82 -19.80 -6.42
C GLU A 258 14.70 -18.59 -7.35
N GLY A 259 15.07 -17.41 -6.86
CA GLY A 259 15.05 -16.16 -7.64
C GLY A 259 13.71 -15.40 -7.63
N ILE A 260 12.71 -15.84 -6.85
CA ILE A 260 11.51 -15.04 -6.60
C ILE A 260 11.76 -14.07 -5.47
N ASP A 261 11.70 -12.76 -5.75
CA ASP A 261 12.00 -11.73 -4.74
C ASP A 261 10.86 -11.53 -3.72
N THR A 262 9.62 -11.68 -4.17
CA THR A 262 8.43 -11.49 -3.35
C THR A 262 7.30 -12.37 -3.86
N VAL A 263 6.58 -12.98 -2.91
CA VAL A 263 5.29 -13.63 -3.12
C VAL A 263 4.23 -12.84 -2.38
N GLU A 264 3.16 -12.48 -3.07
CA GLU A 264 2.05 -11.71 -2.50
C GLU A 264 0.79 -12.54 -2.60
N TRP A 265 -0.09 -12.42 -1.60
CA TRP A 265 -1.39 -13.04 -1.66
C TRP A 265 -2.43 -12.06 -1.16
N ASP A 266 -3.61 -12.19 -1.73
CA ASP A 266 -4.79 -11.55 -1.19
C ASP A 266 -6.00 -12.44 -1.39
N TRP A 267 -6.98 -12.28 -0.52
CA TRP A 267 -8.22 -13.03 -0.63
C TRP A 267 -9.42 -12.26 -0.10
N VAL A 268 -10.57 -12.53 -0.69
CA VAL A 268 -11.87 -11.99 -0.31
C VAL A 268 -12.76 -13.15 0.16
N LEU A 269 -13.50 -12.92 1.24
CA LEU A 269 -14.54 -13.82 1.72
C LEU A 269 -15.90 -13.23 1.39
N ALA A 270 -16.76 -14.01 0.73
CA ALA A 270 -18.08 -13.55 0.34
C ALA A 270 -19.00 -13.29 1.55
N GLU A 271 -18.99 -14.18 2.55
CA GLU A 271 -19.90 -14.10 3.69
C GLU A 271 -19.27 -14.61 5.01
N TYR A 272 -19.73 -14.04 6.13
CA TYR A 272 -19.40 -14.43 7.52
C TYR A 272 -17.95 -14.16 7.91
N SER A 273 -17.28 -15.14 8.53
CA SER A 273 -15.90 -15.07 8.94
C SER A 273 -15.16 -16.36 8.63
N LEU A 274 -13.83 -16.28 8.60
CA LEU A 274 -12.92 -17.40 8.37
C LEU A 274 -11.59 -17.14 9.11
N THR A 275 -10.96 -18.17 9.65
CA THR A 275 -9.58 -18.06 10.16
C THR A 275 -8.61 -18.35 9.03
N PHE A 276 -7.53 -17.57 8.93
CA PHE A 276 -6.52 -17.72 7.90
C PHE A 276 -5.12 -17.78 8.50
N THR A 277 -4.27 -18.63 7.91
CA THR A 277 -2.85 -18.69 8.29
C THR A 277 -1.98 -18.98 7.07
N ALA A 278 -0.90 -18.21 6.91
CA ALA A 278 0.14 -18.44 5.92
C ALA A 278 1.38 -19.06 6.57
N PHE A 279 1.92 -20.13 6.00
CA PHE A 279 3.13 -20.80 6.46
C PHE A 279 4.18 -20.90 5.37
N PHE A 280 5.46 -20.90 5.75
CA PHE A 280 6.56 -21.21 4.84
C PHE A 280 7.43 -22.34 5.37
N SER A 281 7.92 -23.19 4.46
CA SER A 281 8.86 -24.26 4.76
C SER A 281 9.91 -24.39 3.66
N MET A 282 11.15 -24.64 4.06
CA MET A 282 12.29 -24.81 3.14
C MET A 282 12.51 -26.29 2.83
N PRO A 283 13.01 -26.64 1.64
CA PRO A 283 13.35 -28.02 1.34
C PRO A 283 14.50 -28.50 2.23
N VAL A 284 14.38 -29.71 2.78
CA VAL A 284 15.42 -30.41 3.54
C VAL A 284 15.56 -31.84 3.02
N LYS A 285 16.64 -32.54 3.39
CA LYS A 285 16.84 -33.93 2.96
C LYS A 285 15.68 -34.81 3.46
N GLY A 286 14.83 -35.28 2.55
CA GLY A 286 13.68 -36.12 2.86
C GLY A 286 12.34 -35.40 3.02
N GLY A 287 12.25 -34.09 2.73
CA GLY A 287 10.98 -33.37 2.75
C GLY A 287 11.14 -31.86 2.90
N TYR A 288 10.37 -31.27 3.82
CA TYR A 288 10.39 -29.85 4.14
C TYR A 288 10.75 -29.63 5.61
N SER A 289 11.32 -28.47 5.91
CA SER A 289 11.58 -28.01 7.27
C SER A 289 10.28 -27.87 8.06
N GLU A 290 10.42 -27.63 9.36
CA GLU A 290 9.28 -27.16 10.15
C GLU A 290 8.66 -25.90 9.52
N ARG A 291 7.33 -25.82 9.62
CA ARG A 291 6.54 -24.70 9.09
C ARG A 291 6.74 -23.47 9.96
N SER A 292 7.19 -22.39 9.35
CA SER A 292 7.25 -21.07 9.99
C SER A 292 5.97 -20.30 9.68
N GLU A 293 5.23 -19.85 10.70
CA GLU A 293 4.04 -19.01 10.52
C GLU A 293 4.47 -17.61 10.04
N LEU A 294 3.95 -17.19 8.88
CA LEU A 294 4.21 -15.88 8.30
C LEU A 294 3.17 -14.84 8.72
N GLN A 295 1.91 -15.25 8.74
CA GLN A 295 0.78 -14.37 8.98
C GLN A 295 -0.43 -15.17 9.46
N ARG A 296 -1.20 -14.58 10.37
CA ARG A 296 -2.44 -15.17 10.88
C ARG A 296 -3.50 -14.11 11.12
N VAL A 297 -4.75 -14.46 10.84
CA VAL A 297 -5.93 -13.69 11.28
C VAL A 297 -7.01 -14.65 11.76
N GLU A 298 -7.58 -14.34 12.93
CA GLU A 298 -8.67 -15.11 13.52
C GLU A 298 -10.02 -14.53 13.10
N GLN A 299 -10.88 -15.40 12.57
CA GLN A 299 -12.26 -15.05 12.19
C GLN A 299 -12.39 -13.70 11.45
N HIS A 300 -11.54 -13.48 10.44
CA HIS A 300 -11.62 -12.32 9.56
C HIS A 300 -13.00 -12.27 8.90
N LYS A 301 -13.69 -11.15 9.02
CA LYS A 301 -15.06 -11.01 8.54
C LYS A 301 -15.12 -10.59 7.08
N ALA A 302 -16.15 -11.02 6.36
CA ALA A 302 -16.41 -10.65 4.97
C ALA A 302 -16.55 -9.12 4.78
N ASP A 303 -17.17 -8.45 5.74
CA ASP A 303 -17.35 -6.99 5.75
C ASP A 303 -16.06 -6.21 6.10
N ALA A 304 -14.99 -6.90 6.54
CA ALA A 304 -13.70 -6.28 6.78
C ALA A 304 -12.89 -6.07 5.47
N GLY A 305 -13.44 -6.47 4.33
CA GLY A 305 -12.80 -6.37 3.03
C GLY A 305 -11.75 -7.47 2.78
N PRO A 306 -10.92 -7.33 1.73
CA PRO A 306 -9.93 -8.33 1.39
C PRO A 306 -8.79 -8.35 2.40
N PHE A 307 -8.23 -9.53 2.62
CA PHE A 307 -7.06 -9.73 3.47
C PHE A 307 -5.81 -9.92 2.62
N THR A 308 -4.73 -9.19 2.90
CA THR A 308 -3.47 -9.26 2.15
C THR A 308 -2.32 -9.77 3.00
N GLY A 309 -1.37 -10.42 2.35
CA GLY A 309 -0.03 -10.62 2.87
C GLY A 309 1.02 -10.62 1.78
N SER A 310 2.26 -10.46 2.20
CA SER A 310 3.42 -10.56 1.32
C SER A 310 4.56 -11.23 2.07
N PHE A 311 5.37 -11.98 1.34
CA PHE A 311 6.53 -12.67 1.87
C PHE A 311 7.70 -12.51 0.91
N GLU A 312 8.88 -12.19 1.44
CA GLU A 312 10.13 -12.14 0.69
C GLU A 312 10.94 -13.41 1.02
N PRO A 313 10.84 -14.47 0.20
CA PRO A 313 11.49 -15.75 0.50
C PRO A 313 13.02 -15.59 0.48
N SER A 314 13.70 -16.18 1.46
CA SER A 314 15.17 -16.18 1.52
C SER A 314 15.81 -17.25 0.64
N ALA A 315 15.04 -18.23 0.19
CA ALA A 315 15.44 -19.35 -0.64
C ALA A 315 14.20 -19.98 -1.28
N ALA A 316 14.40 -20.92 -2.22
CA ALA A 316 13.32 -21.77 -2.71
C ALA A 316 12.61 -22.50 -1.55
N GLY A 317 11.31 -22.72 -1.67
CA GLY A 317 10.52 -23.33 -0.60
C GLY A 317 9.06 -23.54 -0.97
N ARG A 318 8.26 -23.78 0.06
CA ARG A 318 6.83 -24.01 -0.07
C ARG A 318 6.06 -23.06 0.84
N LEU A 319 5.19 -22.26 0.23
CA LEU A 319 4.21 -21.43 0.90
C LEU A 319 2.89 -22.21 0.99
N GLU A 320 2.27 -22.21 2.17
CA GLU A 320 0.96 -22.79 2.39
C GLU A 320 -0.01 -21.73 2.88
N LEU A 321 -1.12 -21.54 2.18
CA LEU A 321 -2.21 -20.64 2.56
C LEU A 321 -3.37 -21.50 3.07
N VAL A 322 -3.65 -21.42 4.37
CA VAL A 322 -4.63 -22.27 5.05
C VAL A 322 -5.85 -21.45 5.42
N PHE A 323 -6.99 -21.88 4.90
CA PHE A 323 -8.32 -21.32 5.11
C PHE A 323 -9.10 -22.25 6.05
N ASP A 324 -9.30 -21.83 7.30
CA ASP A 324 -9.87 -22.63 8.38
C ASP A 324 -11.32 -22.22 8.70
N ASN A 325 -12.25 -23.15 8.42
CA ASN A 325 -13.68 -23.05 8.73
C ASN A 325 -14.11 -24.11 9.77
N SER A 326 -13.17 -24.65 10.54
CA SER A 326 -13.40 -25.71 11.54
C SER A 326 -14.39 -25.30 12.64
N PHE A 327 -14.52 -24.00 12.91
CA PHE A 327 -15.47 -23.46 13.88
C PHE A 327 -16.92 -23.38 13.35
N SER A 328 -17.15 -23.38 12.03
CA SER A 328 -18.50 -23.28 11.48
C SER A 328 -19.18 -24.64 11.42
N LEU A 329 -20.32 -24.76 12.11
CA LEU A 329 -21.10 -25.98 12.22
C LEU A 329 -21.84 -26.37 10.92
N LEU A 330 -22.42 -25.38 10.23
CA LEU A 330 -23.44 -25.63 9.20
C LEU A 330 -23.11 -25.00 7.85
N ARG A 331 -22.17 -24.04 7.78
CA ARG A 331 -22.00 -23.20 6.61
C ARG A 331 -20.62 -23.38 6.01
N GLY A 332 -20.57 -23.77 4.74
CA GLY A 332 -19.37 -23.63 3.93
C GLY A 332 -19.04 -22.15 3.67
N LYS A 333 -17.84 -21.89 3.20
CA LYS A 333 -17.33 -20.56 2.80
C LYS A 333 -16.79 -20.64 1.38
N ALA A 334 -16.96 -19.56 0.62
CA ALA A 334 -16.29 -19.37 -0.65
C ALA A 334 -15.28 -18.24 -0.47
N VAL A 335 -14.02 -18.52 -0.78
CA VAL A 335 -12.93 -17.57 -0.76
C VAL A 335 -12.44 -17.38 -2.18
N GLU A 336 -12.30 -16.14 -2.62
CA GLU A 336 -11.55 -15.84 -3.84
C GLU A 336 -10.13 -15.47 -3.42
N CYS A 337 -9.14 -16.23 -3.88
CA CYS A 337 -7.75 -16.03 -3.50
C CYS A 337 -6.87 -15.82 -4.74
N ARG A 338 -6.00 -14.82 -4.69
CA ARG A 338 -4.94 -14.59 -5.67
C ARG A 338 -3.58 -14.73 -5.02
N VAL A 339 -2.64 -15.29 -5.76
CA VAL A 339 -1.21 -15.32 -5.42
C VAL A 339 -0.42 -14.72 -6.58
N GLN A 340 0.55 -13.87 -6.26
CA GLN A 340 1.46 -13.24 -7.20
C GLN A 340 2.93 -13.59 -6.88
N PRO A 341 3.80 -13.72 -7.88
CA PRO A 341 3.50 -13.60 -9.32
C PRO A 341 2.61 -14.74 -9.82
N SER A 342 1.78 -14.47 -10.83
CA SER A 342 0.82 -15.43 -11.40
C SER A 342 1.46 -16.64 -12.08
N SER A 343 2.78 -16.60 -12.30
CA SER A 343 3.58 -17.72 -12.80
C SER A 343 3.79 -18.83 -11.76
N LEU A 344 3.50 -18.57 -10.48
CA LEU A 344 3.63 -19.57 -9.42
C LEU A 344 2.58 -20.67 -9.56
N GLN A 345 3.00 -21.92 -9.41
CA GLN A 345 2.09 -23.06 -9.45
C GLN A 345 1.36 -23.19 -8.12
N ILE A 346 0.03 -23.14 -8.17
CA ILE A 346 -0.84 -23.30 -7.00
C ILE A 346 -1.51 -24.67 -7.07
N ARG A 347 -1.39 -25.46 -6.01
CA ARG A 347 -2.06 -26.75 -5.85
C ARG A 347 -2.98 -26.70 -4.65
N ARG A 348 -4.19 -27.22 -4.80
CA ARG A 348 -5.12 -27.37 -3.67
C ARG A 348 -4.92 -28.74 -3.03
N GLU A 349 -4.78 -28.75 -1.71
CA GLU A 349 -4.79 -29.95 -0.89
C GLU A 349 -5.91 -29.81 0.15
N ASP A 350 -6.85 -30.76 0.15
CA ASP A 350 -7.85 -30.81 1.20
C ASP A 350 -7.20 -31.36 2.47
N VAL A 351 -7.39 -30.66 3.59
CA VAL A 351 -6.87 -31.07 4.90
C VAL A 351 -8.07 -31.53 5.72
N PRO A 352 -8.13 -32.82 6.11
CA PRO A 352 -9.28 -33.35 6.85
C PRO A 352 -9.50 -32.68 8.21
#